data_AF-A0A0C1RQK3-F1
#
_entry.id   AF-A0A0C1RQK3-F1
#
_cell.length_a   1.000
_cell.length_b   1.000
_cell.length_c   1.000
_cell.angle_alpha   90.00
_cell.angle_beta   90.00
_cell.angle_gamma   90.00
#
_symmetry.space_group_name_H-M   'P 1'
#
loop_
_entity.id
_entity.type
_entity.pdbx_description
1 polymer ?
#
loop_
_entity_poly.entity_id
_entity_poly.type
_entity_poly.pdbx_seq_one_letter_code
_entity_poly.pdbx_strand_id
1 'polypeptide(L)'
;AGRGIKVIIVGAGAAAHLAGVIAAQTTLPVIGVPIDSTSLHGLDALLSTVQMPGGVPVGSMAIGKSGAKNAALFAARILAIGNKEISAKLSAHRNKMSKDVQKKQENLKCRKS
;
A
#
# COMPACT_ATOMS: atom_id res chain seq x y z
N ALA A 1 -16.48 -16.27 -0.44
CA ALA A 1 -15.07 -16.26 -0.90
C ALA A 1 -14.65 -17.67 -1.33
N GLY A 2 -14.64 -17.96 -2.64
CA GLY A 2 -14.30 -19.30 -3.17
C GLY A 2 -13.01 -19.39 -3.99
N ARG A 3 -12.39 -18.26 -4.34
CA ARG A 3 -11.25 -18.20 -5.28
C ARG A 3 -9.85 -18.16 -4.62
N GLY A 4 -9.76 -18.36 -3.31
CA GLY A 4 -8.48 -18.30 -2.58
C GLY A 4 -7.89 -16.89 -2.35
N ILE A 5 -8.60 -15.82 -2.69
CA ILE A 5 -8.15 -14.43 -2.47
C ILE A 5 -8.12 -14.11 -0.98
N LYS A 6 -7.06 -13.42 -0.56
CA LYS A 6 -6.82 -13.08 0.85
C LYS A 6 -6.83 -11.58 1.14
N VAL A 7 -6.43 -10.74 0.19
CA VAL A 7 -6.37 -9.28 0.30
C VAL A 7 -6.68 -8.70 -1.08
N ILE A 8 -7.41 -7.60 -1.15
CA ILE A 8 -7.73 -6.89 -2.40
C ILE A 8 -7.04 -5.52 -2.36
N ILE A 9 -6.30 -5.18 -3.42
CA ILE A 9 -5.71 -3.85 -3.61
C ILE A 9 -6.47 -3.16 -4.73
N VAL A 10 -6.88 -1.93 -4.48
CA VAL A 10 -7.68 -1.11 -5.39
C VAL A 10 -6.95 0.20 -5.65
N GLY A 11 -6.70 0.52 -6.91
CA GLY A 11 -6.25 1.84 -7.33
C GLY A 11 -7.40 2.64 -7.94
N ALA A 12 -7.64 3.85 -7.46
CA ALA A 12 -8.67 4.73 -8.01
C ALA A 12 -8.28 6.20 -7.86
N GLY A 13 -8.62 7.02 -8.85
CA GLY A 13 -8.41 8.47 -8.87
C GLY A 13 -9.72 9.25 -8.86
N ALA A 14 -9.64 10.57 -8.78
CA ALA A 14 -10.79 11.47 -8.69
C ALA A 14 -11.76 11.07 -7.55
N ALA A 15 -13.04 10.87 -7.84
CA ALA A 15 -14.00 10.29 -6.90
C ALA A 15 -13.74 8.78 -6.75
N ALA A 16 -12.81 8.42 -5.85
CA ALA A 16 -12.26 7.08 -5.68
C ALA A 16 -13.22 6.07 -4.99
N HIS A 17 -14.46 5.94 -5.47
CA HIS A 17 -15.50 5.09 -4.86
C HIS A 17 -15.24 3.58 -4.95
N LEU A 18 -14.37 3.15 -5.89
CA LEU A 18 -14.13 1.73 -6.15
C LEU A 18 -13.71 0.95 -4.90
N ALA A 19 -12.88 1.55 -4.04
CA ALA A 19 -12.44 0.90 -2.81
C ALA A 19 -13.60 0.67 -1.82
N GLY A 20 -14.49 1.66 -1.67
CA GLY A 20 -15.66 1.56 -0.81
C GLY A 20 -16.70 0.57 -1.33
N VAL A 21 -16.96 0.55 -2.64
CA VAL A 21 -17.88 -0.42 -3.26
C VAL A 21 -17.38 -1.85 -3.05
N ILE A 22 -16.09 -2.10 -3.26
CA ILE A 22 -15.51 -3.43 -3.05
C ILE A 22 -15.59 -3.82 -1.57
N ALA A 23 -15.24 -2.91 -0.66
CA ALA A 23 -15.30 -3.17 0.78
C ALA A 23 -16.72 -3.47 1.28
N ALA A 24 -17.75 -2.86 0.70
CA ALA A 24 -19.14 -3.15 1.03
C ALA A 24 -19.60 -4.55 0.58
N GLN A 25 -18.91 -5.15 -0.39
CA GLN A 25 -19.32 -6.42 -1.03
C GLN A 25 -18.45 -7.61 -0.58
N THR A 26 -17.52 -7.42 0.35
CA THR A 26 -16.59 -8.47 0.78
C THR A 26 -16.22 -8.34 2.25
N THR A 27 -15.95 -9.48 2.89
CA THR A 27 -15.36 -9.54 4.23
C THR A 27 -13.83 -9.58 4.19
N LEU A 28 -13.24 -9.63 2.99
CA LEU A 28 -11.79 -9.62 2.84
C LEU A 28 -11.22 -8.22 3.08
N PRO A 29 -9.98 -8.10 3.60
CA PRO A 29 -9.30 -6.82 3.69
C PRO A 29 -9.17 -6.12 2.33
N VAL A 30 -9.58 -4.86 2.27
CA VAL A 30 -9.46 -3.99 1.08
C VAL A 30 -8.46 -2.88 1.38
N ILE A 31 -7.48 -2.72 0.48
CA ILE A 31 -6.44 -1.68 0.54
C ILE A 31 -6.69 -0.72 -0.62
N GLY A 32 -6.87 0.56 -0.32
CA GLY A 32 -7.06 1.62 -1.31
C GLY A 32 -5.75 2.36 -1.61
N VAL A 33 -5.49 2.62 -2.89
CA VAL A 33 -4.37 3.42 -3.40
C VAL A 33 -4.95 4.59 -4.18
N PRO A 34 -4.96 5.80 -3.59
CA PRO A 34 -5.39 7.01 -4.28
C PRO A 34 -4.46 7.32 -5.47
N ILE A 35 -5.02 7.60 -6.64
CA ILE A 35 -4.27 7.95 -7.85
C ILE A 35 -4.37 9.47 -8.08
N ASP A 36 -3.24 10.10 -8.40
CA ASP A 36 -3.07 11.52 -8.69
C ASP A 36 -3.56 11.91 -10.09
N SER A 37 -4.83 11.63 -10.39
CA SER A 37 -5.40 11.78 -11.73
C SER A 37 -6.10 13.12 -11.99
N THR A 38 -6.10 14.05 -11.05
CA THR A 38 -6.84 15.32 -11.13
C THR A 38 -5.95 16.53 -10.84
N SER A 39 -6.47 17.74 -11.07
CA SER A 39 -5.80 19.00 -10.71
C SER A 39 -5.56 19.17 -9.21
N LEU A 40 -6.21 18.36 -8.37
CA LEU A 40 -6.02 18.36 -6.92
C LEU A 40 -4.90 17.42 -6.46
N HIS A 41 -4.09 16.91 -7.40
CA HIS A 41 -2.95 16.03 -7.12
C HIS A 41 -3.31 14.82 -6.23
N GLY A 42 -4.52 14.29 -6.39
CA GLY A 42 -5.01 13.11 -5.68
C GLY A 42 -5.54 13.37 -4.26
N LEU A 43 -5.66 14.63 -3.81
CA LEU A 43 -6.29 14.96 -2.53
C LEU A 43 -7.76 14.51 -2.49
N ASP A 44 -8.49 14.73 -3.58
CA ASP A 44 -9.84 14.24 -3.81
C ASP A 44 -9.92 12.70 -3.73
N ALA A 45 -9.00 12.01 -4.40
CA ALA A 45 -8.91 10.55 -4.35
C ALA A 45 -8.58 10.03 -2.95
N LEU A 46 -7.69 10.72 -2.22
CA LEU A 46 -7.30 10.38 -0.86
C LEU A 46 -8.50 10.49 0.08
N LEU A 47 -9.17 11.64 0.08
CA LEU A 47 -10.34 11.86 0.93
C LEU A 47 -11.48 10.89 0.59
N SER A 48 -11.72 10.65 -0.70
CA SER A 48 -12.73 9.68 -1.17
C SER A 48 -12.43 8.23 -0.76
N THR A 49 -11.15 7.89 -0.54
CA THR A 49 -10.74 6.53 -0.15
C THR A 49 -10.70 6.34 1.37
N VAL A 50 -10.25 7.36 2.12
CA VAL A 50 -9.98 7.24 3.56
C VAL A 50 -11.20 7.56 4.42
N GLN A 51 -12.11 8.44 3.97
CA GLN A 51 -13.27 8.91 4.74
C GLN A 51 -14.43 7.91 4.69
N MET A 52 -14.16 6.64 4.97
CA MET A 52 -15.17 5.60 5.01
C MET A 52 -16.04 5.71 6.28
N PRO A 53 -17.36 5.48 6.19
CA PRO A 53 -18.22 5.40 7.36
C PRO A 53 -17.88 4.20 8.24
N GLY A 54 -18.25 4.26 9.52
CA GLY A 54 -18.11 3.14 10.44
C GLY A 54 -18.85 1.90 9.93
N GLY A 55 -18.18 0.74 9.98
CA GLY A 55 -18.72 -0.55 9.55
C GLY A 55 -18.18 -1.07 8.20
N VAL A 56 -17.63 -0.20 7.34
CA VAL A 56 -17.08 -0.61 6.03
C VAL A 56 -15.63 -0.08 5.87
N PRO A 57 -14.63 -0.73 6.49
CA PRO A 57 -13.27 -0.19 6.54
C PRO A 57 -12.50 -0.38 5.23
N VAL A 58 -11.65 0.61 4.89
CA VAL A 58 -10.66 0.54 3.81
C VAL A 58 -9.28 0.95 4.35
N GLY A 59 -8.25 0.15 4.08
CA GLY A 59 -6.87 0.52 4.39
C GLY A 59 -6.30 1.46 3.33
N SER A 60 -6.40 2.78 3.52
CA SER A 60 -5.89 3.76 2.55
C SER A 60 -4.37 3.94 2.64
N MET A 61 -3.69 3.91 1.50
CA MET A 61 -2.25 4.17 1.37
C MET A 61 -1.98 5.61 0.92
N ALA A 62 -0.69 5.97 0.80
CA ALA A 62 -0.26 7.22 0.20
C ALA A 62 -0.75 7.38 -1.25
N ILE A 63 -0.73 8.59 -1.78
CA ILE A 63 -1.10 8.87 -3.18
C ILE A 63 -0.03 8.32 -4.14
N GLY A 64 -0.47 7.79 -5.28
CA GLY A 64 0.36 7.45 -6.44
C GLY A 64 1.31 6.26 -6.23
N LYS A 65 2.49 6.34 -6.85
CA LYS A 65 3.47 5.23 -6.92
C LYS A 65 3.92 4.72 -5.55
N SER A 66 4.15 5.63 -4.61
CA SER A 66 4.52 5.29 -3.23
C SER A 66 3.40 4.50 -2.54
N GLY A 67 2.14 4.90 -2.77
CA GLY A 67 0.95 4.20 -2.34
C GLY A 67 0.87 2.77 -2.86
N ALA A 68 1.05 2.60 -4.17
CA ALA A 68 1.01 1.29 -4.82
C ALA A 68 2.08 0.34 -4.25
N LYS A 69 3.31 0.82 -4.06
CA LYS A 69 4.39 0.04 -3.45
C LYS A 69 4.04 -0.36 -2.00
N ASN A 70 3.52 0.58 -1.23
CA ASN A 70 3.14 0.32 0.16
C ASN A 70 1.93 -0.61 0.27
N ALA A 71 0.96 -0.54 -0.65
CA ALA A 71 -0.17 -1.46 -0.70
C ALA A 71 0.30 -2.91 -0.89
N ALA A 72 1.23 -3.14 -1.82
CA ALA A 72 1.80 -4.47 -2.04
C ALA A 72 2.55 -4.98 -0.80
N LEU A 73 3.37 -4.14 -0.17
CA LEU A 73 4.10 -4.50 1.06
C LEU A 73 3.15 -4.71 2.25
N PHE A 74 2.09 -3.92 2.36
CA PHE A 74 1.08 -4.03 3.42
C PHE A 74 0.27 -5.31 3.26
N ALA A 75 -0.17 -5.64 2.03
CA ALA A 75 -0.80 -6.92 1.72
C ALA A 75 0.14 -8.09 2.06
N ALA A 76 1.43 -8.01 1.68
CA ALA A 76 2.40 -9.03 2.04
C ALA A 76 2.54 -9.19 3.56
N ARG A 77 2.50 -8.10 4.34
CA ARG A 77 2.52 -8.15 5.81
C ARG A 77 1.27 -8.82 6.38
N ILE A 78 0.08 -8.56 5.83
CA ILE A 78 -1.16 -9.25 6.22
C ILE A 78 -1.00 -10.76 5.98
N LEU A 79 -0.49 -11.16 4.82
CA LEU A 79 -0.27 -12.57 4.48
C LEU A 79 0.81 -13.23 5.37
N ALA A 80 1.84 -12.48 5.75
CA ALA A 80 2.94 -12.98 6.56
C ALA A 80 2.52 -13.43 7.96
N ILE A 81 1.40 -12.94 8.50
CA ILE A 81 0.86 -13.37 9.80
C ILE A 81 0.66 -14.90 9.82
N GLY A 82 0.18 -15.47 8.70
CA GLY A 82 -0.04 -16.92 8.56
C GLY A 82 1.03 -17.63 7.71
N ASN A 83 2.04 -16.93 7.21
CA ASN A 83 3.01 -17.49 6.26
C ASN A 83 4.46 -17.10 6.62
N LYS A 84 5.20 -18.07 7.17
CA LYS A 84 6.60 -17.90 7.59
C LYS A 84 7.54 -17.58 6.43
N GLU A 85 7.29 -18.09 5.23
CA GLU A 85 8.12 -17.82 4.05
C GLU A 85 8.01 -16.35 3.62
N ILE A 86 6.79 -15.80 3.57
CA ILE A 86 6.58 -14.38 3.26
C ILE A 86 7.20 -13.49 4.35
N SER A 87 7.06 -13.88 5.63
CA SER A 87 7.69 -13.18 6.76
C SER A 87 9.22 -13.10 6.62
N ALA A 88 9.87 -14.21 6.23
CA ALA A 88 11.30 -14.24 5.96
C ALA A 88 11.69 -13.33 4.79
N LYS A 89 10.93 -13.36 3.68
CA LYS A 89 11.17 -12.48 2.51
C LYS A 89 11.02 -11.00 2.86
N LEU A 90 10.04 -10.63 3.68
CA LEU A 90 9.88 -9.25 4.18
C LEU A 90 11.05 -8.81 5.06
N SER A 91 11.54 -9.69 5.93
CA SER A 91 12.72 -9.42 6.76
C SER A 91 13.97 -9.19 5.91
N ALA A 92 14.20 -10.04 4.90
CA ALA A 92 15.28 -9.88 3.95
C ALA A 92 15.16 -8.56 3.15
N HIS A 93 13.95 -8.21 2.71
CA HIS A 93 13.70 -6.94 2.02
C HIS A 93 14.05 -5.74 2.91
N ARG A 94 13.65 -5.75 4.19
CA ARG A 94 13.99 -4.69 5.15
C ARG A 94 15.50 -4.56 5.36
N ASN A 95 16.20 -5.68 5.52
CA ASN A 95 17.64 -5.69 5.69
C ASN A 95 18.36 -5.15 4.44
N LYS A 96 17.88 -5.51 3.25
CA LYS A 96 18.40 -4.97 1.98
C LYS A 96 18.24 -3.45 1.91
N MET A 97 17.05 -2.93 2.23
CA MET A 97 16.83 -1.47 2.24
C MET A 97 17.77 -0.74 3.20
N SER A 98 18.02 -1.29 4.39
CA SER A 98 18.96 -0.70 5.35
C SER A 98 20.38 -0.64 4.79
N LYS A 99 20.84 -1.72 4.14
CA LYS A 99 22.16 -1.78 3.49
C LYS A 99 22.26 -0.78 2.32
N ASP A 100 21.20 -0.65 1.53
CA ASP A 100 21.15 0.30 0.40
C ASP A 100 21.26 1.76 0.89
N VAL A 101 20.65 2.08 2.04
CA VAL A 101 20.78 3.42 2.66
C VAL A 101 22.19 3.66 3.16
N GLN A 102 22.81 2.69 3.84
CA GLN A 102 24.21 2.80 4.30
C GLN A 102 25.16 3.02 3.13
N LYS A 103 25.04 2.23 2.06
CA LYS A 103 25.85 2.37 0.85
C LYS A 103 25.69 3.74 0.19
N LYS A 104 24.47 4.29 0.15
CA LYS A 104 24.23 5.65 -0.36
C LYS A 104 24.91 6.71 0.50
N GLN A 105 24.92 6.55 1.82
CA GLN A 105 25.62 7.48 2.72
C GLN A 105 27.14 7.43 2.53
N GLU A 106 27.73 6.24 2.38
CA GLU A 106 29.16 6.06 2.09
C GLU A 106 29.56 6.75 0.78
N ASN A 107 28.79 6.55 -0.28
CA ASN A 107 29.02 7.19 -1.58
C ASN A 107 28.96 8.73 -1.50
N LEU A 108 28.05 9.28 -0.69
CA LEU A 108 27.93 10.72 -0.50
C LEU A 108 29.11 11.30 0.28
N LYS A 109 29.65 10.56 1.26
CA LYS A 109 30.86 10.98 2.00
C LYS A 109 32.10 10.99 1.09
N CYS A 110 32.28 9.93 0.31
CA CYS A 110 33.42 9.78 -0.60
C CYS A 110 33.47 10.83 -1.72
N ARG A 111 32.33 11.46 -2.06
CA ARG A 111 32.23 12.51 -3.10
C ARG A 111 32.50 13.93 -2.58
N LYS A 112 32.60 14.11 -1.26
CA LYS A 112 32.85 15.39 -0.59
C LYS A 112 34.30 15.55 -0.09
N SER A 113 35.08 14.47 -0.13
CA SER A 113 36.53 14.40 0.12
C SER A 113 37.27 14.34 -1.20
#